data_AF-A0AA87NWA3-F1
#
_entry.id   AF-A0AA87NWA3-F1
#
_cell.length_a   1.000
_cell.length_b   1.000
_cell.length_c   1.000
_cell.angle_alpha   90.00
_cell.angle_beta   90.00
_cell.angle_gamma   90.00
#
_symmetry.space_group_name_H-M   'P 1'
#
loop_
_entity.id
_entity.type
_entity.pdbx_description
1 polymer ?
#
loop_
_entity_poly.entity_id
_entity_poly.type
_entity_poly.pdbx_seq_one_letter_code
_entity_poly.pdbx_strand_id
1 'polypeptide(L)'
;MSIIGLLITAFLPAAAAVYIAIKKHIPVYALAAVFFAAAASLLPVLALQHSVHTFLDAGIAKQSEAVRLLFNSFITAALIEEGVKAAVFGLTAAMVLKKRFGITQSMLLGVFFGFVFSSFENISYSLRYSNVQFLRLVTAAVLHGALGCFYASMAYTKTKRKAAFVFLAAVVLHGLYNFFISLGGGFILPAAAVLGIACLYAARLVTPSRP
;
A
#
# COMPACT_ATOMS: atom_id res chain seq x y z
N MET A 1 -16.82 -7.91 -18.20
CA MET A 1 -17.05 -8.22 -16.77
C MET A 1 -18.21 -7.40 -16.26
N SER A 2 -19.08 -7.96 -15.42
CA SER A 2 -20.08 -7.17 -14.69
C SER A 2 -19.40 -6.28 -13.63
N ILE A 3 -19.93 -5.08 -13.41
CA ILE A 3 -19.47 -4.14 -12.35
C ILE A 3 -19.43 -4.85 -11.00
N ILE A 4 -20.42 -5.71 -10.73
CA ILE A 4 -20.50 -6.49 -9.50
C ILE A 4 -19.30 -7.43 -9.35
N GLY A 5 -18.93 -8.11 -10.44
CA GLY A 5 -17.75 -9.00 -10.44
C GLY A 5 -16.44 -8.25 -10.21
N LEU A 6 -16.32 -7.02 -10.74
CA LEU A 6 -15.17 -6.16 -10.50
C LEU A 6 -15.07 -5.75 -9.03
N LEU A 7 -16.18 -5.31 -8.43
CA LEU A 7 -16.21 -4.91 -7.02
C LEU A 7 -15.88 -6.08 -6.09
N ILE A 8 -16.49 -7.25 -6.31
CA ILE A 8 -16.26 -8.45 -5.49
C ILE A 8 -14.79 -8.85 -5.52
N THR A 9 -14.20 -8.91 -6.72
CA THR A 9 -12.81 -9.35 -6.88
C THR A 9 -11.83 -8.33 -6.30
N ALA A 10 -12.06 -7.02 -6.50
CA ALA A 10 -11.19 -5.98 -5.97
C ALA A 10 -11.14 -5.96 -4.43
N PHE A 11 -12.29 -6.12 -3.77
CA PHE A 11 -12.41 -6.07 -2.31
C PHE A 11 -12.21 -7.41 -1.60
N LEU A 12 -11.99 -8.51 -2.34
CA LEU A 12 -11.80 -9.85 -1.76
C LEU A 12 -10.68 -9.88 -0.68
N PRO A 13 -9.49 -9.28 -0.88
CA PRO A 13 -8.44 -9.27 0.14
C PRO A 13 -8.86 -8.47 1.39
N ALA A 14 -9.55 -7.35 1.19
CA ALA A 14 -10.05 -6.51 2.27
C ALA A 14 -11.11 -7.27 3.10
N ALA A 15 -12.01 -8.00 2.46
CA ALA A 15 -13.01 -8.83 3.13
C ALA A 15 -12.37 -9.94 3.98
N ALA A 16 -11.33 -10.60 3.45
CA ALA A 16 -10.56 -11.59 4.21
C ALA A 16 -9.89 -10.97 5.46
N ALA A 17 -9.31 -9.77 5.33
CA ALA A 17 -8.73 -9.06 6.47
C ALA A 17 -9.79 -8.65 7.51
N VAL A 18 -10.98 -8.22 7.09
CA VAL A 18 -12.12 -7.92 8.00
C VAL A 18 -12.51 -9.15 8.80
N TYR A 19 -12.64 -10.30 8.14
CA TYR A 19 -12.99 -11.55 8.82
C TYR A 19 -11.98 -11.91 9.91
N ILE A 20 -10.68 -11.79 9.61
CA ILE A 20 -9.60 -12.03 10.59
C ILE A 20 -9.64 -10.97 11.70
N ALA A 21 -9.91 -9.71 11.38
CA ALA A 21 -9.98 -8.61 12.33
C ALA A 21 -11.12 -8.77 13.34
N ILE A 22 -12.29 -9.19 12.88
CA ILE A 22 -13.43 -9.50 13.75
C ILE A 22 -13.09 -10.65 14.70
N LYS A 23 -12.44 -11.71 14.21
CA LYS A 23 -11.95 -12.81 15.07
C LYS A 23 -10.90 -12.38 16.10
N LYS A 24 -10.21 -11.26 15.86
CA LYS A 24 -9.25 -10.64 16.79
C LYS A 24 -9.87 -9.51 17.62
N HIS A 25 -11.20 -9.48 17.70
CA HIS A 25 -11.99 -8.53 18.49
C HIS A 25 -11.70 -7.06 18.15
N ILE A 26 -11.32 -6.78 16.90
CA ILE A 26 -11.22 -5.40 16.42
C ILE A 26 -12.64 -4.87 16.19
N PRO A 27 -13.03 -3.75 16.81
CA PRO A 27 -14.39 -3.25 16.73
C PRO A 27 -14.70 -2.67 15.35
N VAL A 28 -15.97 -2.76 14.95
CA VAL A 28 -16.45 -2.32 13.62
C VAL A 28 -16.15 -0.84 13.37
N TYR A 29 -16.24 0.02 14.39
CA TYR A 29 -15.91 1.45 14.21
C TYR A 29 -14.46 1.68 13.79
N ALA A 30 -13.52 0.84 14.25
CA ALA A 30 -12.11 0.95 13.88
C ALA A 30 -11.90 0.51 12.43
N LEU A 31 -12.55 -0.57 12.02
CA LEU A 31 -12.57 -1.01 10.62
C LEU A 31 -13.19 0.06 9.71
N ALA A 32 -14.34 0.62 10.08
CA ALA A 32 -14.99 1.69 9.32
C ALA A 32 -14.08 2.92 9.19
N ALA A 33 -13.46 3.38 10.28
CA ALA A 33 -12.55 4.51 10.25
C ALA A 33 -11.36 4.27 9.31
N VAL A 34 -10.74 3.09 9.38
CA VAL A 34 -9.61 2.71 8.53
C VAL A 34 -10.03 2.56 7.07
N PHE A 35 -11.22 2.02 6.79
CA PHE A 35 -11.77 1.93 5.44
C PHE A 35 -11.94 3.32 4.82
N PHE A 36 -12.61 4.23 5.52
CA PHE A 36 -12.84 5.59 5.02
C PHE A 36 -11.53 6.37 4.91
N ALA A 37 -10.58 6.17 5.83
CA ALA A 37 -9.26 6.77 5.73
C ALA A 37 -8.50 6.30 4.48
N ALA A 38 -8.52 5.00 4.18
CA ALA A 38 -7.90 4.46 2.96
C ALA A 38 -8.57 5.03 1.69
N ALA A 39 -9.90 5.06 1.65
CA ALA A 39 -10.63 5.66 0.54
C ALA A 39 -10.29 7.15 0.36
N ALA A 40 -10.31 7.91 1.45
CA ALA A 40 -10.01 9.34 1.44
C ALA A 40 -8.57 9.63 1.01
N SER A 41 -7.62 8.75 1.33
CA SER A 41 -6.21 8.91 0.97
C SER A 41 -5.94 8.91 -0.55
N LEU A 42 -6.87 8.37 -1.36
CA LEU A 42 -6.75 8.42 -2.82
C LEU A 42 -6.81 9.85 -3.35
N LEU A 43 -7.60 10.73 -2.74
CA LEU A 43 -7.75 12.12 -3.20
C LEU A 43 -6.41 12.89 -3.18
N PRO A 44 -5.68 12.96 -2.04
CA PRO A 44 -4.36 13.59 -2.03
C PRO A 44 -3.33 12.85 -2.88
N VAL A 45 -3.37 11.51 -2.98
CA VAL A 45 -2.49 10.77 -3.90
C VAL A 45 -2.70 11.24 -5.34
N LEU A 46 -3.94 11.23 -5.82
CA LEU A 46 -4.28 11.63 -7.18
C LEU A 46 -3.92 13.10 -7.44
N ALA A 47 -4.20 13.99 -6.48
CA ALA A 47 -3.86 15.41 -6.59
C ALA A 47 -2.34 15.63 -6.69
N LEU A 48 -1.55 14.95 -5.86
CA LEU A 48 -0.09 15.05 -5.87
C LEU A 48 0.52 14.43 -7.13
N GLN A 49 0.05 13.25 -7.56
CA GLN A 49 0.47 12.62 -8.81
C GLN A 49 0.14 13.51 -10.01
N HIS A 50 -1.07 14.07 -10.06
CA HIS A 50 -1.47 14.99 -11.12
C HIS A 50 -0.63 16.28 -11.12
N SER A 51 -0.27 16.79 -9.94
CA SER A 51 0.63 17.95 -9.82
C SER A 51 2.01 17.62 -10.38
N VAL A 52 2.59 16.47 -10.01
CA VAL A 52 3.88 16.03 -10.57
C VAL A 52 3.81 15.91 -12.08
N HIS A 53 2.76 15.28 -12.62
CA HIS A 53 2.58 15.17 -14.06
C HIS A 53 2.49 16.54 -14.75
N THR A 54 1.73 17.47 -14.18
CA THR A 54 1.54 18.80 -14.75
C THR A 54 2.83 19.63 -14.78
N PHE A 55 3.62 19.58 -13.70
CA PHE A 55 4.78 20.47 -13.56
C PHE A 55 6.10 19.85 -14.00
N LEU A 56 6.25 18.52 -13.96
CA LEU A 56 7.53 17.85 -14.16
C LEU A 56 7.59 16.98 -15.43
N ASP A 57 6.45 16.56 -16.01
CA ASP A 57 6.48 15.63 -17.15
C ASP A 57 7.24 16.18 -18.36
N ALA A 58 7.10 17.47 -18.69
CA ALA A 58 7.80 18.06 -19.84
C ALA A 58 9.33 17.99 -19.70
N GLY A 59 9.85 18.08 -18.47
CA GLY A 59 11.27 17.93 -18.17
C GLY A 59 11.70 16.47 -18.15
N ILE A 60 10.90 15.61 -17.52
CA ILE A 60 11.17 14.17 -17.40
C ILE A 60 11.07 13.45 -18.75
N ALA A 61 10.16 13.87 -19.64
CA ALA A 61 9.99 13.29 -20.96
C ALA A 61 11.24 13.41 -21.86
N LYS A 62 12.11 14.40 -21.59
CA LYS A 62 13.37 14.61 -22.31
C LYS A 62 14.51 13.70 -21.80
N GLN A 63 14.31 13.02 -20.69
CA GLN A 63 15.32 12.15 -20.08
C GLN A 63 15.30 10.76 -20.71
N SER A 64 16.37 10.00 -20.46
CA SER A 64 16.44 8.59 -20.87
C SER A 64 15.29 7.77 -20.27
N GLU A 65 14.92 6.69 -20.95
CA GLU A 65 13.86 5.79 -20.50
C GLU A 65 14.10 5.28 -19.07
N ALA A 66 15.35 4.92 -18.74
CA ALA A 66 15.73 4.47 -17.41
C ALA A 66 15.42 5.51 -16.33
N VAL A 67 15.74 6.79 -16.58
CA VAL A 67 15.45 7.88 -15.64
C VAL A 67 13.95 8.09 -15.48
N ARG A 68 13.19 8.02 -16.59
CA ARG A 68 11.72 8.14 -16.57
C ARG A 68 11.07 7.04 -15.76
N LEU A 69 11.51 5.79 -15.94
CA LEU A 69 11.01 4.63 -15.20
C LEU A 69 11.33 4.74 -13.71
N LEU A 70 12.56 5.13 -13.34
CA LEU A 70 12.95 5.34 -11.95
C LEU A 70 12.12 6.45 -11.31
N PHE A 71 11.97 7.58 -12.00
CA PHE A 71 11.19 8.72 -11.50
C PHE A 71 9.72 8.33 -11.28
N ASN A 72 9.08 7.71 -12.26
CA ASN A 72 7.68 7.30 -12.15
C ASN A 72 7.49 6.25 -11.04
N SER A 73 8.41 5.30 -10.91
CA SER A 73 8.27 4.21 -9.95
C SER A 73 8.52 4.66 -8.51
N PHE A 74 9.60 5.39 -8.26
CA PHE A 74 10.01 5.78 -6.91
C PHE A 74 9.42 7.09 -6.43
N ILE A 75 9.29 8.08 -7.32
CA ILE A 75 8.83 9.42 -6.93
C ILE A 75 7.32 9.53 -7.11
N THR A 76 6.83 9.39 -8.34
CA THR A 76 5.41 9.60 -8.65
C THR A 76 4.51 8.55 -8.01
N ALA A 77 4.89 7.27 -8.09
CA ALA A 77 4.11 6.20 -7.47
C ALA A 77 4.49 6.04 -6.00
N ALA A 78 5.66 5.45 -5.70
CA ALA A 78 5.96 4.98 -4.36
C ALA A 78 6.04 6.08 -3.29
N LEU A 79 6.80 7.15 -3.51
CA LEU A 79 6.98 8.19 -2.50
C LEU A 79 5.66 8.90 -2.18
N ILE A 80 4.90 9.28 -3.20
CA ILE A 80 3.61 9.97 -3.02
C ILE A 80 2.63 9.03 -2.31
N GLU A 81 2.45 7.81 -2.83
CA GLU A 81 1.46 6.89 -2.28
C GLU A 81 1.79 6.47 -0.86
N GLU A 82 3.01 6.00 -0.62
CA GLU A 82 3.39 5.54 0.72
C GLU A 82 3.44 6.71 1.70
N GLY A 83 3.86 7.90 1.25
CA GLY A 83 3.86 9.13 2.06
C GLY A 83 2.45 9.49 2.55
N VAL A 84 1.49 9.53 1.62
CA VAL A 84 0.09 9.85 1.95
C VAL A 84 -0.53 8.75 2.83
N LYS A 85 -0.34 7.47 2.48
CA LYS A 85 -0.86 6.34 3.26
C LYS A 85 -0.33 6.34 4.68
N ALA A 86 0.98 6.53 4.86
CA ALA A 86 1.62 6.60 6.16
C ALA A 86 1.07 7.77 7.00
N ALA A 87 0.92 8.95 6.40
CA ALA A 87 0.36 10.11 7.06
C ALA A 87 -1.09 9.85 7.49
N VAL A 88 -1.97 9.50 6.55
CA VAL A 88 -3.40 9.30 6.81
C VAL A 88 -3.65 8.17 7.81
N PHE A 89 -2.94 7.05 7.68
CA PHE A 89 -3.02 5.95 8.66
C PHE A 89 -2.54 6.39 10.04
N GLY A 90 -1.40 7.11 10.12
CA GLY A 90 -0.87 7.64 11.37
C GLY A 90 -1.82 8.61 12.08
N LEU A 91 -2.42 9.54 11.33
CA LEU A 91 -3.47 10.46 11.82
C LEU A 91 -4.70 9.69 12.33
N THR A 92 -5.18 8.71 11.56
CA THR A 92 -6.32 7.87 11.95
C THR A 92 -6.02 7.11 13.24
N ALA A 93 -4.82 6.53 13.34
CA ALA A 93 -4.37 5.80 14.52
C ALA A 93 -4.24 6.69 15.76
N ALA A 94 -3.80 7.94 15.59
CA ALA A 94 -3.67 8.91 16.66
C ALA A 94 -5.03 9.45 17.14
N MET A 95 -5.90 9.88 16.22
CA MET A 95 -7.12 10.60 16.54
C MET A 95 -8.30 9.67 16.87
N VAL A 96 -8.52 8.65 16.03
CA VAL A 96 -9.72 7.79 16.12
C VAL A 96 -9.42 6.56 16.96
N LEU A 97 -8.28 5.91 16.71
CA LEU A 97 -7.94 4.67 17.40
C LEU A 97 -7.29 4.93 18.77
N LYS A 98 -6.81 6.16 19.03
CA LYS A 98 -6.15 6.61 20.27
C LYS A 98 -5.06 5.64 20.77
N LYS A 99 -4.38 4.95 19.84
CA LYS A 99 -3.44 3.83 20.14
C LYS A 99 -3.98 2.77 21.12
N ARG A 100 -5.30 2.57 21.18
CA ARG A 100 -5.95 1.59 22.10
C ARG A 100 -5.63 0.14 21.75
N PHE A 101 -5.16 -0.09 20.53
CA PHE A 101 -4.89 -1.43 20.01
C PHE A 101 -3.45 -1.85 20.31
N GLY A 102 -3.25 -3.15 20.55
CA GLY A 102 -1.91 -3.73 20.58
C GLY A 102 -1.25 -3.70 19.20
N ILE A 103 0.07 -3.93 19.13
CA ILE A 103 0.82 -3.89 17.87
C ILE A 103 0.23 -4.83 16.80
N THR A 104 -0.17 -6.05 17.19
CA THR A 104 -0.76 -7.04 16.27
C THR A 104 -2.09 -6.57 15.68
N GLN A 105 -2.96 -5.95 16.49
CA GLN A 105 -4.24 -5.41 16.02
C GLN A 105 -4.01 -4.19 15.12
N SER A 106 -3.06 -3.32 15.46
CA SER A 106 -2.67 -2.18 14.63
C SER A 106 -2.07 -2.61 13.30
N MET A 107 -1.28 -3.69 13.27
CA MET A 107 -0.77 -4.27 12.03
C MET A 107 -1.90 -4.83 11.17
N LEU A 108 -2.87 -5.53 11.76
CA LEU A 108 -4.02 -6.03 11.02
C LEU A 108 -4.89 -4.90 10.45
N LEU A 109 -5.04 -3.80 11.19
CA LEU A 109 -5.67 -2.58 10.67
C LEU A 109 -4.83 -1.95 9.54
N GLY A 110 -3.50 -1.98 9.63
CA GLY A 110 -2.62 -1.55 8.55
C GLY A 110 -2.77 -2.41 7.28
N VAL A 111 -2.79 -3.73 7.43
CA VAL A 111 -3.05 -4.66 6.32
C VAL A 111 -4.41 -4.38 5.68
N PHE A 112 -5.45 -4.22 6.50
CA PHE A 112 -6.78 -3.89 6.02
C PHE A 112 -6.79 -2.54 5.27
N PHE A 113 -6.13 -1.51 5.81
CA PHE A 113 -5.96 -0.21 5.14
C PHE A 113 -5.33 -0.36 3.75
N GLY A 114 -4.23 -1.11 3.65
CA GLY A 114 -3.55 -1.37 2.38
C GLY A 114 -4.42 -2.13 1.37
N PHE A 115 -5.17 -3.12 1.84
CA PHE A 115 -6.12 -3.83 0.97
C PHE A 115 -7.26 -2.94 0.49
N VAL A 116 -7.83 -2.08 1.34
CA VAL A 116 -8.87 -1.14 0.92
C VAL A 116 -8.33 -0.15 -0.11
N PHE A 117 -7.15 0.43 0.13
CA PHE A 117 -6.51 1.33 -0.84
C PHE A 117 -6.33 0.65 -2.20
N SER A 118 -5.72 -0.54 -2.20
CA SER A 118 -5.46 -1.30 -3.43
C SER A 118 -6.74 -1.79 -4.10
N SER A 119 -7.84 -1.98 -3.37
CA SER A 119 -9.14 -2.33 -3.96
C SER A 119 -9.62 -1.22 -4.89
N PHE A 120 -9.61 0.03 -4.43
CA PHE A 120 -9.98 1.18 -5.25
C PHE A 120 -9.01 1.41 -6.40
N GLU A 121 -7.71 1.27 -6.14
CA GLU A 121 -6.69 1.39 -7.18
C GLU A 121 -6.89 0.32 -8.26
N ASN A 122 -7.11 -0.93 -7.87
CA ASN A 122 -7.35 -2.03 -8.81
C ASN A 122 -8.64 -1.87 -9.61
N ILE A 123 -9.69 -1.25 -9.05
CA ILE A 123 -10.88 -0.87 -9.83
C ILE A 123 -10.47 0.08 -10.95
N SER A 124 -9.76 1.16 -10.63
CA SER A 124 -9.29 2.15 -11.62
C SER A 124 -8.40 1.53 -12.70
N TYR A 125 -7.53 0.59 -12.32
CA TYR A 125 -6.69 -0.13 -13.28
C TYR A 125 -7.45 -1.14 -14.12
N SER A 126 -8.38 -1.91 -13.54
CA SER A 126 -9.13 -2.95 -14.27
C SER A 126 -10.11 -2.35 -15.27
N LEU A 127 -10.58 -1.11 -15.04
CA LEU A 127 -11.35 -0.35 -16.02
C LEU A 127 -10.52 0.01 -17.27
N ARG A 128 -9.21 0.16 -17.14
CA ARG A 128 -8.27 0.48 -18.23
C ARG A 128 -7.61 -0.75 -18.84
N TYR A 129 -7.28 -1.74 -18.01
CA TYR A 129 -6.48 -2.91 -18.34
C TYR A 129 -7.09 -4.16 -17.69
N SER A 130 -8.23 -4.61 -18.22
CA SER A 130 -8.98 -5.74 -17.64
C SER A 130 -8.22 -7.06 -17.67
N ASN A 131 -7.28 -7.23 -18.60
CA ASN A 131 -6.47 -8.44 -18.78
C ASN A 131 -5.47 -8.70 -17.64
N VAL A 132 -5.09 -7.69 -16.84
CA VAL A 132 -4.10 -7.83 -15.75
C VAL A 132 -4.73 -7.84 -14.36
N GLN A 133 -6.06 -7.80 -14.27
CA GLN A 133 -6.78 -7.67 -13.00
C GLN A 133 -6.42 -8.77 -12.00
N PHE A 134 -6.42 -10.04 -12.43
CA PHE A 134 -6.10 -11.16 -11.54
C PHE A 134 -4.63 -11.11 -11.08
N LEU A 135 -3.72 -10.76 -11.98
CA LEU A 135 -2.30 -10.60 -11.64
C LEU A 135 -2.10 -9.51 -10.59
N ARG A 136 -2.76 -8.36 -10.75
CA ARG A 136 -2.71 -7.26 -9.77
C ARG A 136 -3.34 -7.63 -8.43
N LEU A 137 -4.40 -8.44 -8.44
CA LEU A 137 -5.03 -8.94 -7.22
C LEU A 137 -4.05 -9.77 -6.38
N VAL A 138 -3.25 -10.64 -7.01
CA VAL A 138 -2.30 -11.51 -6.29
C VAL A 138 -0.93 -10.89 -6.06
N THR A 139 -0.63 -9.75 -6.71
CA THR A 139 0.66 -9.07 -6.56
C THR A 139 0.51 -7.70 -5.89
N ALA A 140 -0.02 -6.71 -6.60
CA ALA A 140 -0.15 -5.34 -6.10
C ALA A 140 -0.98 -5.26 -4.81
N ALA A 141 -2.13 -5.95 -4.74
CA ALA A 141 -2.95 -5.92 -3.52
C ALA A 141 -2.21 -6.54 -2.32
N VAL A 142 -1.51 -7.65 -2.54
CA VAL A 142 -0.68 -8.31 -1.51
C VAL A 142 0.46 -7.39 -1.06
N LEU A 143 1.11 -6.69 -1.99
CA LEU A 143 2.13 -5.70 -1.66
C LEU A 143 1.57 -4.60 -0.77
N HIS A 144 0.45 -3.97 -1.17
CA HIS A 144 -0.14 -2.89 -0.38
C HIS A 144 -0.59 -3.37 1.01
N GLY A 145 -1.16 -4.58 1.11
CA GLY A 145 -1.47 -5.19 2.40
C GLY A 145 -0.23 -5.37 3.26
N ALA A 146 0.86 -5.91 2.70
CA ALA A 146 2.12 -6.11 3.42
C ALA A 146 2.75 -4.79 3.87
N LEU A 147 2.77 -3.77 3.01
CA LEU A 147 3.26 -2.43 3.34
C LEU A 147 2.41 -1.74 4.40
N GLY A 148 1.13 -2.09 4.52
CA GLY A 148 0.27 -1.68 5.63
C GLY A 148 0.86 -1.96 7.03
N CYS A 149 1.60 -3.07 7.19
CA CYS A 149 2.30 -3.38 8.44
C CYS A 149 3.40 -2.36 8.79
N PHE A 150 4.01 -1.73 7.78
CA PHE A 150 5.07 -0.74 7.98
C PHE A 150 4.51 0.52 8.62
N TYR A 151 3.30 0.95 8.24
CA TYR A 151 2.64 2.12 8.83
C TYR A 151 2.30 1.90 10.31
N ALA A 152 1.78 0.71 10.63
CA ALA A 152 1.57 0.31 12.01
C ALA A 152 2.90 0.29 12.77
N SER A 153 3.95 -0.33 12.22
CA SER A 153 5.28 -0.38 12.85
C SER A 153 5.83 1.02 13.16
N MET A 154 5.73 1.96 12.21
CA MET A 154 6.16 3.35 12.41
C MET A 154 5.54 3.99 13.65
N ALA A 155 4.24 3.79 13.88
CA ALA A 155 3.51 4.36 15.02
C ALA A 155 3.96 3.83 16.41
N TYR A 156 4.66 2.69 16.44
CA TYR A 156 5.17 2.03 17.65
C TYR A 156 6.70 2.08 17.76
N THR A 157 7.40 2.61 16.75
CA THR A 157 8.85 2.84 16.88
C THR A 157 9.14 3.94 17.92
N LYS A 158 10.20 3.73 18.73
CA LYS A 158 10.58 4.65 19.81
C LYS A 158 11.25 5.94 19.32
N THR A 159 11.77 5.97 18.10
CA THR A 159 12.55 7.11 17.58
C THR A 159 12.11 7.51 16.18
N LYS A 160 12.12 8.81 15.91
CA LYS A 160 11.82 9.37 14.59
C LYS A 160 12.75 8.80 13.51
N ARG A 161 14.02 8.55 13.85
CA ARG A 161 15.00 7.93 12.94
C ARG A 161 14.57 6.51 12.52
N LYS A 162 14.09 5.68 13.46
CA LYS A 162 13.61 4.33 13.13
C LYS A 162 12.34 4.39 12.27
N ALA A 163 11.41 5.29 12.58
CA ALA A 163 10.23 5.51 11.75
C ALA A 163 10.60 5.89 10.31
N ALA A 164 11.56 6.81 10.14
CA ALA A 164 12.04 7.24 8.82
C ALA A 164 12.67 6.09 8.02
N PHE A 165 13.41 5.18 8.66
CA PHE A 165 13.94 4.00 7.97
C PHE A 165 12.85 3.01 7.56
N VAL A 166 11.84 2.78 8.40
CA VAL A 166 10.69 1.93 8.04
C VAL A 166 9.90 2.56 6.88
N PHE A 167 9.69 3.88 6.92
CA PHE A 167 9.08 4.61 5.81
C PHE A 167 9.88 4.45 4.51
N LEU A 168 11.18 4.70 4.56
CA LEU A 168 12.07 4.58 3.40
C LEU A 168 12.05 3.17 2.84
N ALA A 169 12.04 2.15 3.70
CA ALA A 169 11.92 0.75 3.27
C ALA A 169 10.60 0.50 2.52
N ALA A 170 9.48 1.04 2.98
CA ALA A 170 8.20 0.92 2.28
C ALA A 170 8.24 1.58 0.90
N VAL A 171 8.77 2.81 0.81
CA VAL A 171 8.96 3.54 -0.46
C VAL A 171 9.86 2.75 -1.41
N VAL A 172 10.99 2.22 -0.94
CA VAL A 172 11.93 1.47 -1.78
C VAL A 172 11.31 0.16 -2.26
N LEU A 173 10.62 -0.59 -1.40
CA LEU A 173 9.97 -1.84 -1.80
C LEU A 173 8.84 -1.59 -2.81
N HIS A 174 8.01 -0.58 -2.59
CA HIS A 174 6.97 -0.22 -3.54
C HIS A 174 7.58 0.26 -4.88
N GLY A 175 8.59 1.13 -4.83
CA GLY A 175 9.25 1.65 -6.01
C GLY A 175 9.94 0.56 -6.83
N LEU A 176 10.65 -0.37 -6.18
CA LEU A 176 11.27 -1.52 -6.85
C LEU A 176 10.24 -2.43 -7.51
N TYR A 177 9.12 -2.72 -6.83
CA TYR A 177 8.05 -3.51 -7.42
C TYR A 177 7.51 -2.83 -8.69
N ASN A 178 7.16 -1.54 -8.62
CA ASN A 178 6.64 -0.81 -9.78
C ASN A 178 7.67 -0.72 -10.91
N PHE A 179 8.94 -0.52 -10.58
CA PHE A 179 10.02 -0.45 -11.55
C PHE A 179 10.17 -1.77 -12.32
N PHE A 180 10.24 -2.90 -11.62
CA PHE A 180 10.37 -4.21 -12.26
C PHE A 180 9.12 -4.63 -13.04
N ILE A 181 7.93 -4.30 -12.54
CA ILE A 181 6.68 -4.53 -13.30
C ILE A 181 6.66 -3.68 -14.57
N SER A 182 7.12 -2.43 -14.51
CA SER A 182 7.16 -1.52 -15.67
C SER A 182 8.15 -1.97 -16.76
N LEU A 183 9.25 -2.63 -16.39
CA LEU A 183 10.19 -3.23 -17.35
C LEU A 183 9.58 -4.45 -18.08
N GLY A 184 8.63 -5.15 -17.45
CA GLY A 184 7.96 -6.31 -18.03
C GLY A 184 8.87 -7.51 -18.28
N GLY A 185 8.35 -8.50 -19.04
CA GLY A 185 9.11 -9.70 -19.42
C GLY A 185 9.70 -10.47 -18.23
N GLY A 186 11.00 -10.78 -18.29
CA GLY A 186 11.70 -11.51 -17.24
C GLY A 186 11.80 -10.77 -15.89
N PHE A 187 11.56 -9.45 -15.86
CA PHE A 187 11.62 -8.65 -14.63
C PHE A 187 10.44 -8.92 -13.66
N ILE A 188 9.46 -9.73 -14.09
CA ILE A 188 8.42 -10.26 -13.18
C ILE A 188 9.04 -11.06 -12.02
N LEU A 189 10.16 -11.76 -12.24
CA LEU A 189 10.82 -12.54 -11.19
C LEU A 189 11.40 -11.64 -10.07
N PRO A 190 12.21 -10.61 -10.38
CA PRO A 190 12.57 -9.58 -9.40
C PRO A 190 11.38 -8.91 -8.71
N ALA A 191 10.29 -8.60 -9.44
CA ALA A 191 9.09 -8.03 -8.84
C ALA A 191 8.46 -8.96 -7.79
N ALA A 192 8.38 -10.26 -8.10
CA ALA A 192 7.91 -11.30 -7.18
C ALA A 192 8.84 -11.45 -5.96
N ALA A 193 10.15 -11.33 -6.15
CA ALA A 193 11.12 -11.35 -5.05
C ALA A 193 10.91 -10.16 -4.09
N VAL A 194 10.68 -8.95 -4.63
CA VAL A 194 10.36 -7.76 -3.83
C VAL A 194 9.08 -7.96 -3.03
N LEU A 195 8.03 -8.51 -3.65
CA LEU A 195 6.79 -8.87 -2.96
C LEU A 195 7.04 -9.88 -1.82
N GLY A 196 7.84 -10.92 -2.09
CA GLY A 196 8.22 -11.91 -1.09
C GLY A 196 8.97 -11.28 0.10
N ILE A 197 9.91 -10.37 -0.16
CA ILE A 197 10.63 -9.63 0.88
C ILE A 197 9.68 -8.78 1.71
N ALA A 198 8.75 -8.06 1.08
CA ALA A 198 7.73 -7.26 1.77
C ALA A 198 6.87 -8.13 2.69
N CYS A 199 6.42 -9.29 2.20
CA CYS A 199 5.62 -10.25 2.97
C CYS A 199 6.41 -10.85 4.14
N LEU A 200 7.67 -11.25 3.93
CA LEU A 200 8.54 -11.79 4.98
C LEU A 200 8.79 -10.76 6.08
N TYR A 201 9.03 -9.49 5.70
CA TYR A 201 9.20 -8.42 6.67
C TYR A 201 7.91 -8.16 7.45
N ALA A 202 6.76 -8.09 6.77
CA ALA A 202 5.46 -7.96 7.39
C ALA A 202 5.15 -9.12 8.36
N ALA A 203 5.50 -10.36 8.00
CA ALA A 203 5.33 -11.52 8.87
C ALA A 203 6.19 -11.41 10.14
N ARG A 204 7.47 -11.03 10.01
CA ARG A 204 8.38 -10.82 11.17
C ARG A 204 7.89 -9.71 12.10
N LEU A 205 7.24 -8.69 11.56
CA LEU A 205 6.64 -7.62 12.33
C LEU A 205 5.43 -8.12 13.15
N VAL A 206 4.61 -9.02 12.58
CA VAL A 206 3.41 -9.59 13.21
C VAL A 206 3.73 -10.68 14.22
N THR A 207 4.83 -11.42 14.03
CA THR A 207 5.33 -12.44 14.97
C THR A 207 6.55 -11.91 15.71
N PRO A 208 6.40 -11.28 16.89
CA PRO A 208 7.56 -10.98 17.72
C PRO A 208 8.27 -12.31 18.02
N SER A 209 9.56 -12.38 17.70
CA SER A 209 10.45 -13.40 18.26
C SER A 209 10.21 -13.44 19.77
N ARG A 210 9.84 -14.64 20.29
CA ARG A 210 9.77 -14.87 21.73
C ARG A 210 11.09 -14.42 22.37
N PRO A 211 11.04 -13.79 23.56
CA PRO A 211 12.24 -13.34 24.26
C PRO A 211 13.23 -14.49 24.49
#